data_AF-A0A936LF54-F1
#
_entry.id   AF-A0A936LF54-F1
#
_cell.length_a   1.000
_cell.length_b   1.000
_cell.length_c   1.000
_cell.angle_alpha   90.00
_cell.angle_beta   90.00
_cell.angle_gamma   90.00
#
_symmetry.space_group_name_H-M   'P 1'
#
loop_
_entity.id
_entity.type
_entity.pdbx_description
1 polymer ?
#
loop_
_entity_poly.entity_id
_entity_poly.type
_entity_poly.pdbx_seq_one_letter_code
_entity_poly.pdbx_strand_id
1 'polypeptide(L)'
;MILDRIRANGGEVIRDRWRFALRRGRLTDAHVAWLRANWRRVVAEVWPEHDAFEERAAIREYAGGQPRAEAERDAYAEGGEC
;
A
#
# COMPACT_ATOMS: atom_id res chain seq x y z
N MET A 1 17.22 -2.03 0.31
CA MET A 1 15.75 -2.12 0.29
C MET A 1 15.18 -0.81 0.82
N ILE A 2 14.11 -0.26 0.22
CA ILE A 2 13.56 1.04 0.64
C ILE A 2 13.03 0.98 2.08
N LEU A 3 12.53 -0.18 2.50
CA LEU A 3 12.06 -0.42 3.87
C LEU A 3 13.20 -0.39 4.90
N ASP A 4 14.36 -0.91 4.54
CA ASP A 4 15.56 -0.85 5.39
C ASP A 4 15.99 0.60 5.63
N ARG A 5 15.98 1.42 4.57
CA ARG A 5 16.26 2.86 4.68
C ARG A 5 15.25 3.59 5.57
N ILE A 6 13.97 3.22 5.51
CA ILE A 6 12.92 3.79 6.37
C ILE A 6 13.19 3.43 7.84
N ARG A 7 13.47 2.15 8.13
CA ARG A 7 13.77 1.65 9.47
C ARG A 7 15.05 2.26 10.05
N ALA A 8 16.10 2.40 9.24
CA ALA A 8 17.36 3.03 9.63
C ALA A 8 17.19 4.49 10.07
N ASN A 9 16.21 5.20 9.50
CA ASN A 9 15.85 6.57 9.89
C ASN A 9 14.75 6.62 10.98
N GLY A 10 14.41 5.47 11.57
CA GLY A 10 13.45 5.35 12.67
C GLY A 10 11.99 5.50 12.25
N GLY A 11 11.66 5.27 10.98
CA GLY A 11 10.30 5.14 10.49
C GLY A 11 9.89 3.68 10.32
N GLU A 12 8.58 3.44 10.17
CA GLU A 12 8.05 2.09 9.93
C GLU A 12 6.82 2.16 9.02
N VAL A 13 6.74 1.26 8.04
CA VAL A 13 5.56 1.09 7.19
C VAL A 13 4.79 -0.10 7.72
N ILE A 14 3.54 0.14 8.11
CA ILE A 14 2.61 -0.85 8.63
C ILE A 14 1.60 -1.13 7.53
N ARG A 15 1.39 -2.40 7.21
CA ARG A 15 0.33 -2.85 6.31
C ARG A 15 -0.76 -3.52 7.12
N ASP A 16 -1.99 -3.05 6.96
CA ASP A 16 -3.21 -3.67 7.45
C ASP A 16 -4.10 -4.00 6.25
N ARG A 17 -4.08 -5.26 5.83
CA ARG A 17 -4.75 -5.73 4.60
C ARG A 17 -4.28 -4.95 3.35
N TRP A 18 -5.18 -4.20 2.71
CA TRP A 18 -4.87 -3.32 1.57
C TRP A 18 -4.57 -1.87 1.98
N ARG A 19 -4.58 -1.58 3.28
CA ARG A 19 -4.24 -0.26 3.82
C ARG A 19 -2.79 -0.22 4.27
N PHE A 20 -2.18 0.94 4.09
CA PHE A 20 -0.81 1.21 4.50
C PHE A 20 -0.78 2.43 5.40
N ALA A 21 -0.02 2.35 6.49
CA ALA A 21 0.23 3.45 7.40
C ALA A 21 1.74 3.66 7.54
N LEU A 22 2.16 4.91 7.57
CA LEU A 22 3.54 5.28 7.88
C LEU A 22 3.62 5.77 9.33
N ARG A 23 4.29 5.01 10.18
CA ARG A 23 4.68 5.48 11.50
C ARG A 23 5.93 6.35 11.35
N ARG A 24 5.74 7.66 11.57
CA ARG A 24 6.77 8.68 11.34
C ARG A 24 8.02 8.49 12.20
N GLY A 25 7.86 8.19 13.50
CA GLY A 25 8.98 8.02 14.43
C GLY A 25 9.97 9.19 14.38
N ARG A 26 11.21 8.93 13.95
CA ARG A 26 12.29 9.94 13.81
C ARG A 26 12.43 10.54 12.40
N LEU A 27 11.53 10.24 11.48
CA LEU A 27 11.56 10.79 10.12
C LEU A 27 11.33 12.31 10.12
N THR A 28 12.28 13.02 9.53
CA THR A 28 12.16 14.46 9.22
C THR A 28 11.19 14.69 8.06
N ASP A 29 10.70 15.91 7.87
CA ASP A 29 9.80 16.25 6.76
C ASP A 29 10.43 16.00 5.39
N ALA A 30 11.75 16.17 5.26
CA ALA A 30 12.48 15.82 4.03
C ALA A 30 12.38 14.32 3.72
N HIS A 31 12.48 13.46 4.74
CA HIS A 31 12.29 12.02 4.56
C HIS A 31 10.85 11.68 4.17
N VAL A 32 9.86 12.33 4.79
CA VAL A 32 8.45 12.11 4.46
C VAL A 32 8.15 12.57 3.03
N ALA A 33 8.68 13.71 2.60
CA ALA A 33 8.55 14.21 1.23
C ALA A 33 9.15 13.22 0.22
N TRP A 34 10.35 12.71 0.51
CA TRP A 34 10.98 11.67 -0.30
C TRP A 34 10.14 10.39 -0.37
N LEU A 35 9.55 9.97 0.76
CA LEU A 35 8.69 8.79 0.82
C LEU A 35 7.41 8.96 0.00
N ARG A 36 6.78 10.14 0.03
CA ARG A 36 5.62 10.45 -0.81
C ARG A 36 5.96 10.34 -2.29
N ALA A 37 7.11 10.88 -2.70
CA ALA A 37 7.57 10.77 -4.09
C ALA A 37 7.90 9.33 -4.51
N ASN A 38 8.27 8.46 -3.57
CA ASN A 38 8.64 7.07 -3.81
C ASN A 38 7.59 6.06 -3.34
N TRP A 39 6.36 6.51 -3.04
CA TRP A 39 5.38 5.69 -2.34
C TRP A 39 5.04 4.41 -3.10
N ARG A 40 4.93 4.47 -4.43
CA ARG A 40 4.73 3.28 -5.28
C ARG A 40 5.81 2.22 -5.09
N ARG A 41 7.08 2.63 -4.95
CA ARG A 41 8.20 1.68 -4.72
C ARG A 41 8.14 1.10 -3.31
N VAL A 42 7.74 1.90 -2.31
CA VAL A 42 7.50 1.43 -0.95
C VAL A 42 6.41 0.36 -0.94
N VAL A 43 5.27 0.66 -1.56
CA VAL A 43 4.13 -0.27 -1.64
C VAL A 43 4.51 -1.55 -2.38
N ALA A 44 5.20 -1.47 -3.52
CA ALA A 44 5.64 -2.65 -4.25
C ALA A 44 6.63 -3.53 -3.45
N GLU A 45 7.44 -2.94 -2.57
CA GLU A 45 8.34 -3.70 -1.69
C GLU A 45 7.59 -4.34 -0.50
N VAL A 46 6.51 -3.74 -0.02
CA VAL A 46 5.67 -4.28 1.08
C VAL A 46 4.66 -5.30 0.58
N TRP A 47 4.10 -5.08 -0.61
CA TRP A 47 3.10 -5.92 -1.23
C TRP A 47 3.27 -5.91 -2.76
N PRO A 48 4.04 -6.87 -3.31
CA PRO A 48 4.34 -6.93 -4.74
C PRO A 48 3.08 -7.04 -5.62
N GLU A 49 2.03 -7.69 -5.12
CA GLU A 49 0.77 -7.91 -5.85
C GLU A 49 -0.22 -6.75 -5.69
N HIS A 50 0.18 -5.64 -5.06
CA HIS A 50 -0.70 -4.50 -4.85
C HIS A 50 -1.29 -3.96 -6.16
N ASP A 51 -0.50 -3.91 -7.23
CA ASP A 51 -0.96 -3.38 -8.53
C ASP A 51 -2.07 -4.28 -9.11
N ALA A 52 -1.91 -5.61 -9.02
CA ALA A 52 -2.94 -6.56 -9.43
C ALA A 52 -4.19 -6.49 -8.53
N PHE A 53 -4.02 -6.22 -7.24
CA PHE A 53 -5.13 -5.93 -6.34
C PHE A 53 -5.88 -4.65 -6.74
N GLU A 54 -5.17 -3.56 -7.00
CA GLU A 54 -5.77 -2.29 -7.42
C GLU A 54 -6.54 -2.44 -8.73
N GLU A 55 -6.00 -3.21 -9.68
CA GLU A 55 -6.66 -3.53 -10.94
C GLU A 55 -7.97 -4.30 -10.70
N ARG A 56 -7.96 -5.37 -9.90
CA ARG A 56 -9.17 -6.11 -9.54
C ARG A 56 -10.22 -5.22 -8.85
N ALA A 57 -9.79 -4.39 -7.91
CA ALA A 57 -10.67 -3.45 -7.21
C ALA A 57 -11.28 -2.43 -8.18
N ALA A 58 -10.49 -1.90 -9.13
CA ALA A 58 -10.99 -0.98 -10.14
C ALA A 58 -11.98 -1.65 -11.11
N ILE A 59 -11.71 -2.88 -11.56
CA ILE A 59 -12.64 -3.64 -12.40
C ILE A 59 -13.98 -3.84 -11.67
N ARG A 60 -13.93 -4.23 -10.40
CA ARG A 60 -15.12 -4.43 -9.56
C ARG A 60 -15.92 -3.15 -9.35
N GLU A 61 -15.24 -2.04 -9.11
CA GLU A 61 -15.88 -0.73 -8.93
C GLU A 61 -16.54 -0.25 -10.23
N TYR A 62 -15.78 -0.18 -11.32
CA TYR A 62 -16.24 0.48 -12.54
C TYR A 62 -17.01 -0.44 -13.48
N ALA A 63 -16.53 -1.67 -13.70
CA ALA A 63 -17.18 -2.64 -14.57
C ALA A 63 -18.23 -3.47 -13.81
N GLY A 64 -17.98 -3.79 -12.55
CA GLY A 64 -18.91 -4.52 -11.68
C GLY A 64 -19.96 -3.66 -10.99
N GLY A 65 -19.81 -2.32 -11.00
CA GLY A 65 -20.74 -1.39 -10.35
C GLY A 65 -20.75 -1.47 -8.82
N GLN A 66 -19.75 -2.11 -8.21
CA GLN A 66 -19.65 -2.21 -6.75
C GLN A 66 -19.23 -0.87 -6.14
N PRO A 67 -19.73 -0.51 -4.95
CA PRO A 67 -19.15 0.58 -4.18
C PRO A 67 -17.65 0.31 -3.93
N ARG A 68 -16.80 1.34 -4.03
CA ARG A 68 -15.34 1.27 -3.81
C ARG A 68 -14.93 0.38 -2.63
N ALA A 69 -15.54 0.58 -1.46
CA ALA A 69 -15.21 -0.15 -0.24
C ALA A 69 -15.52 -1.66 -0.33
N GLU A 70 -16.57 -2.03 -1.07
CA GLU A 70 -16.92 -3.42 -1.34
C GLU A 70 -16.00 -4.03 -2.40
N ALA A 71 -15.74 -3.29 -3.48
CA ALA A 71 -14.81 -3.69 -4.53
C ALA A 71 -13.40 -4.00 -3.99
N GLU A 72 -12.87 -3.14 -3.11
CA GLU A 72 -11.58 -3.36 -2.45
C GLU A 72 -11.60 -4.56 -1.50
N ARG A 73 -12.69 -4.76 -0.74
CA ARG A 73 -12.80 -5.90 0.16
C ARG A 73 -12.82 -7.22 -0.61
N ASP A 74 -13.63 -7.29 -1.66
CA ASP A 74 -13.79 -8.50 -2.46
C ASP A 74 -12.51 -8.78 -3.28
N ALA A 75 -11.90 -7.75 -3.87
CA ALA A 75 -10.61 -7.89 -4.57
C ALA A 75 -9.47 -8.37 -3.66
N TYR A 76 -9.51 -7.99 -2.37
CA TYR A 76 -8.56 -8.48 -1.37
C TYR A 76 -8.84 -9.92 -0.98
N ALA A 77 -10.12 -10.30 -0.82
CA ALA A 77 -10.50 -11.68 -0.50
C ALA A 77 -10.09 -12.66 -1.61
N GLU A 78 -10.25 -12.27 -2.87
CA GLU A 78 -9.89 -13.10 -4.04
C GLU A 78 -8.39 -13.32 -4.22
N GLY A 79 -7.57 -12.34 -3.82
CA GLY A 79 -6.12 -12.44 -3.88
C GLY A 79 -5.47 -12.77 -2.54
N GLY A 80 -6.27 -13.05 -1.52
CA GLY A 80 -5.85 -13.12 -0.11
C GLY A 80 -5.46 -14.51 0.40
N GLU A 81 -5.45 -15.52 -0.47
CA GLU A 81 -4.96 -16.86 -0.15
C GLU A 81 -3.49 -17.01 -0.56
N CYS A 82 -2.58 -16.44 0.24
CA CYS A 82 -1.15 -16.84 0.37
C CYS A 82 -0.53 -16.26 1.64
#